data_AF-A0A2D1VEA5-F1
#
_entry.id   AF-A0A2D1VEA5-F1
#
_cell.length_a   1.000
_cell.length_b   1.000
_cell.length_c   1.000
_cell.angle_alpha   90.00
_cell.angle_beta   90.00
_cell.angle_gamma   90.00
#
_symmetry.space_group_name_H-M   'P 1'
#
loop_
_entity.id
_entity.type
_entity.pdbx_description
1 polymer ?
#
loop_
_entity_poly.entity_id
_entity_poly.type
_entity_poly.pdbx_seq_one_letter_code
_entity_poly.pdbx_strand_id
1 'polypeptide(L)'
;RGKVKGWTVVHSVRKYLNAKERSCAQESCSFVGTYAELRKHARCVHPHARPSELDPDQQRKWRRLEQQHDIGDVLSNIRSEIPGAMVFGDYVIEGDSIENEDDVVDFPGEENNWLTVFLLFQVFEPTAALRAGRNTASR
;
A
#
# COMPACT_ATOMS: atom_id res chain seq x y z
N ARG A 1 -7.25 15.42 -1.15
CA ARG A 1 -6.77 16.22 0.02
C ARG A 1 -7.10 17.69 -0.20
N GLY A 2 -7.70 18.39 0.78
CA GLY A 2 -8.17 19.77 0.63
C GLY A 2 -7.09 20.85 0.81
N LYS A 3 -7.35 22.07 0.33
CA LYS A 3 -6.43 23.22 0.40
C LYS A 3 -6.43 23.85 1.81
N VAL A 4 -5.27 23.91 2.46
CA VAL A 4 -5.12 24.47 3.81
C VAL A 4 -5.24 26.00 3.75
N LYS A 5 -6.13 26.59 4.57
CA LYS A 5 -6.44 28.04 4.59
C LYS A 5 -5.36 28.92 5.27
N GLY A 6 -4.38 28.34 5.97
CA GLY A 6 -3.28 29.07 6.61
C GLY A 6 -2.60 28.27 7.74
N TRP A 7 -1.53 28.83 8.31
CA TRP A 7 -0.84 28.30 9.49
C TRP A 7 -0.51 29.43 10.47
N THR A 8 -0.67 29.17 11.78
CA THR A 8 -0.39 30.14 12.84
C THR A 8 0.60 29.55 13.84
N VAL A 9 1.60 30.34 14.23
CA VAL A 9 2.58 29.93 15.24
C VAL A 9 2.10 30.32 16.63
N VAL A 10 1.81 29.32 17.45
CA VAL A 10 1.57 29.52 18.89
C VAL A 10 2.89 29.36 19.63
N HIS A 11 3.48 30.49 20.05
CA HIS A 11 4.82 30.52 20.64
C HIS A 11 4.95 29.73 21.95
N SER A 12 3.93 29.78 22.82
CA SER A 12 3.89 29.02 24.07
C SER A 12 3.96 27.51 23.81
N VAL A 13 3.12 27.02 22.89
CA VAL A 13 3.11 25.62 22.47
C VAL A 13 4.42 25.21 21.83
N ARG A 14 5.00 26.06 20.97
CA ARG A 14 6.33 25.81 20.39
C ARG A 14 7.41 25.64 21.45
N LYS A 15 7.43 26.51 22.47
CA LYS A 15 8.41 26.43 23.56
C LYS A 15 8.24 25.13 24.35
N TYR A 16 6.99 24.78 24.68
CA TYR A 16 6.67 23.51 25.35
C TYR A 16 7.12 22.28 24.53
N LEU A 17 6.77 22.23 23.23
CA LEU A 17 7.15 21.14 22.33
C LEU A 17 8.66 21.06 22.08
N ASN A 18 9.38 22.19 22.17
CA ASN A 18 10.83 22.21 22.05
C ASN A 18 11.54 21.68 23.29
N ALA A 19 10.92 21.81 24.47
CA ALA A 19 11.44 21.29 25.73
C ALA A 19 11.15 19.79 25.91
N LYS A 20 10.17 19.23 25.21
CA LYS A 20 9.86 17.80 25.27
C LYS A 20 10.99 16.97 24.65
N GLU A 21 11.40 15.92 25.36
CA GLU A 21 12.39 14.96 24.88
C GLU A 21 11.82 14.08 23.77
N ARG A 22 12.66 13.76 22.79
CA ARG A 22 12.36 12.84 21.69
C ARG A 22 13.64 12.16 21.19
N SER A 23 13.47 11.01 20.54
CA SER A 23 14.57 10.28 19.92
C SER A 23 15.09 10.99 18.67
N CYS A 24 16.34 10.69 18.30
CA CYS A 24 16.92 11.10 17.03
C CYS A 24 16.08 10.57 15.86
N ALA A 25 15.99 11.34 14.78
CA ALA A 25 15.24 10.96 13.59
C ALA A 25 15.96 9.89 12.74
N GLN A 26 17.25 9.68 12.97
CA GLN A 26 18.02 8.65 12.28
C GLN A 26 17.69 7.28 12.87
N GLU A 27 17.20 6.34 12.05
CA GLU A 27 16.70 5.03 12.50
C GLU A 27 17.74 4.22 13.31
N SER A 28 19.03 4.37 12.98
CA SER A 28 20.13 3.69 13.66
C SER A 28 20.69 4.44 14.89
N CYS A 29 20.05 5.54 15.33
CA CYS A 29 20.55 6.38 16.42
C CYS A 29 19.62 6.36 17.63
N SER A 30 20.16 5.97 18.78
CA SER A 30 19.44 5.88 20.05
C SER A 30 19.54 7.13 20.93
N PHE A 31 20.05 8.25 20.39
CA PHE A 31 20.16 9.50 21.15
C PHE A 31 18.77 10.09 21.45
N VAL A 32 18.56 10.56 22.67
CA VAL A 32 17.32 11.19 23.13
C VAL A 32 17.66 12.55 23.75
N GLY A 33 16.86 13.57 23.43
CA GLY A 33 17.02 14.88 24.05
C GLY A 33 15.96 15.89 23.59
N THR A 34 16.13 17.13 24.04
CA THR A 34 15.29 18.28 23.63
C THR A 34 15.55 18.66 22.17
N TYR A 35 14.72 19.56 21.61
CA TYR A 35 14.94 20.07 20.25
C TYR A 35 16.34 20.64 20.04
N ALA A 36 16.82 21.44 21.00
CA ALA A 36 18.10 22.14 20.88
C ALA A 36 19.27 21.15 20.86
N GLU A 37 19.20 20.12 21.70
CA GLU A 37 20.20 19.06 21.80
C GLU A 37 20.19 18.19 20.56
N LEU A 38 19.02 17.74 20.10
CA LEU A 38 18.89 16.97 18.87
C LEU A 38 19.43 17.71 17.65
N ARG A 39 19.14 19.01 17.55
CA ARG A 39 19.64 19.84 16.44
C ARG A 39 21.16 19.96 16.48
N LYS A 40 21.79 20.00 17.66
CA LYS A 40 23.25 20.00 17.81
C LYS A 40 23.82 18.61 17.49
N HIS A 41 23.25 17.57 18.09
CA HIS A 41 23.59 16.18 17.88
C HIS A 41 23.60 15.81 16.38
N ALA A 42 22.52 16.11 15.66
CA ALA A 42 22.43 15.82 14.24
C ALA A 42 23.54 16.51 13.42
N ARG A 43 23.90 17.76 13.74
CA ARG A 43 25.00 18.45 13.04
C ARG A 43 26.38 17.85 13.32
N CYS A 44 26.60 17.32 14.53
CA CYS A 44 27.90 16.78 14.93
C CYS A 44 28.08 15.30 14.55
N VAL A 45 27.05 14.49 14.78
CA VAL A 45 27.08 13.02 14.59
C VAL A 45 26.59 12.62 13.21
N HIS A 46 25.67 13.39 12.63
CA HIS A 46 25.07 13.11 11.33
C HIS A 46 25.28 14.28 10.34
N PRO A 47 26.52 14.75 10.11
CA PRO A 47 26.76 15.93 9.28
C PRO A 47 26.30 15.77 7.83
N HIS A 48 26.26 14.53 7.34
CA HIS A 48 25.79 14.17 6.00
C HIS A 48 24.33 13.70 5.97
N ALA A 49 23.66 13.56 7.12
CA ALA A 49 22.24 13.28 7.10
C ALA A 49 21.52 14.55 6.63
N ARG A 50 21.09 14.53 5.38
CA ARG A 50 20.37 15.65 4.77
C ARG A 50 18.90 15.51 5.18
N PRO A 51 18.36 16.35 6.08
CA PRO A 51 17.00 16.15 6.60
C PRO A 51 15.89 16.24 5.53
N SER A 52 16.24 16.75 4.33
CA SER A 52 15.37 16.88 3.18
C SER A 52 15.46 15.71 2.19
N GLU A 53 16.53 14.91 2.22
CA GLU A 53 16.64 13.72 1.38
C GLU A 53 16.05 12.55 2.14
N LEU A 54 14.81 12.23 1.80
CA LEU A 54 14.23 10.96 2.18
C LEU A 54 15.08 9.85 1.54
N ASP A 55 15.45 8.85 2.33
CA ASP A 55 16.10 7.64 1.83
C ASP A 55 15.26 7.06 0.67
N PRO A 56 15.84 6.83 -0.53
CA PRO A 56 15.12 6.28 -1.67
C PRO A 56 14.42 4.96 -1.36
N ASP A 57 14.95 4.13 -0.45
CA ASP A 57 14.29 2.90 -0.01
C ASP A 57 13.03 3.18 0.80
N GLN A 58 13.11 4.13 1.72
CA GLN A 58 11.98 4.56 2.53
C GLN A 58 10.88 5.17 1.64
N GLN A 59 11.26 5.98 0.66
CA GLN A 59 10.31 6.55 -0.30
C GLN A 59 9.59 5.47 -1.12
N ARG A 60 10.30 4.43 -1.56
CA ARG A 60 9.69 3.28 -2.26
C ARG A 60 8.70 2.55 -1.36
N LYS A 61 9.08 2.28 -0.11
CA LYS A 61 8.20 1.63 0.88
C LYS A 61 6.93 2.44 1.12
N TRP A 62 7.06 3.76 1.28
CA TRP A 62 5.90 4.64 1.48
C TRP A 62 4.97 4.65 0.27
N ARG A 63 5.52 4.71 -0.95
CA ARG A 63 4.71 4.67 -2.17
C ARG A 63 3.93 3.35 -2.29
N ARG A 64 4.55 2.22 -1.91
CA ARG A 64 3.87 0.92 -1.87
C ARG A 64 2.72 0.93 -0.85
N LEU A 65 2.94 1.49 0.34
CA LEU A 65 1.91 1.59 1.37
C LEU A 65 0.76 2.51 0.94
N GLU A 66 1.07 3.63 0.29
CA GLU A 66 0.07 4.55 -0.27
C GLU A 66 -0.80 3.82 -1.30
N GLN A 67 -0.20 3.10 -2.24
CA GLN A 67 -0.95 2.30 -3.22
C GLN A 67 -1.83 1.22 -2.57
N GLN A 68 -1.31 0.52 -1.56
CA GLN A 68 -2.10 -0.49 -0.84
C GLN A 68 -3.29 0.14 -0.10
N HIS A 69 -3.10 1.32 0.48
CA HIS A 69 -4.16 2.05 1.17
C HIS A 69 -5.22 2.56 0.19
N ASP A 70 -4.79 3.15 -0.93
CA ASP A 70 -5.69 3.66 -1.96
C ASP A 70 -6.60 2.54 -2.51
N ILE A 71 -6.05 1.34 -2.75
CA ILE A 71 -6.84 0.17 -3.17
C ILE A 71 -7.85 -0.21 -2.08
N GLY A 72 -7.41 -0.25 -0.81
CA GLY A 72 -8.28 -0.56 0.32
C GLY A 72 -9.45 0.43 0.46
N ASP A 73 -9.17 1.72 0.31
CA ASP A 73 -10.17 2.79 0.37
C ASP A 73 -11.20 2.66 -0.76
N VAL A 74 -10.75 2.36 -2.00
CA VAL A 74 -11.64 2.12 -3.15
C VAL A 74 -12.54 0.91 -2.90
N LEU A 75 -11.98 -0.22 -2.45
CA LEU A 75 -12.77 -1.42 -2.16
C LEU A 75 -13.77 -1.18 -1.02
N SER A 76 -13.38 -0.42 0.00
CA SER A 76 -14.27 -0.05 1.10
C SER A 76 -15.39 0.86 0.62
N ASN A 77 -15.11 1.80 -0.29
CA ASN A 77 -16.13 2.67 -0.86
C ASN A 77 -17.15 1.86 -1.68
N ILE A 78 -16.67 0.95 -2.55
CA ILE A 78 -17.53 0.06 -3.35
C ILE A 78 -18.45 -0.76 -2.44
N ARG A 79 -17.90 -1.43 -1.42
CA ARG A 79 -18.70 -2.26 -0.50
C ARG A 79 -19.66 -1.46 0.37
N SER A 80 -19.38 -0.17 0.59
CA SER A 80 -20.27 0.72 1.34
C SER A 80 -21.42 1.25 0.48
N GLU A 81 -21.18 1.51 -0.80
CA GLU A 81 -22.21 1.97 -1.74
C GLU A 81 -23.08 0.80 -2.22
N ILE A 82 -22.47 -0.38 -2.40
CA ILE A 82 -23.12 -1.60 -2.90
C ILE A 82 -22.80 -2.75 -1.93
N PRO A 83 -23.67 -2.99 -0.92
CA PRO A 83 -23.48 -4.09 0.01
C PRO A 83 -23.57 -5.42 -0.73
N GLY A 84 -22.63 -6.34 -0.48
CA GLY A 84 -22.56 -7.64 -1.16
C GLY A 84 -21.75 -7.65 -2.46
N ALA A 85 -21.31 -6.49 -2.97
CA ALA A 85 -20.54 -6.44 -4.20
C ALA A 85 -19.18 -7.16 -4.13
N MET A 86 -18.87 -7.90 -5.20
CA MET A 86 -17.62 -8.61 -5.40
C MET A 86 -16.78 -7.91 -6.48
N VAL A 87 -15.49 -7.68 -6.21
CA VAL A 87 -14.58 -6.98 -7.14
C VAL A 87 -13.64 -7.97 -7.79
N PHE A 88 -13.61 -8.00 -9.13
CA PHE A 88 -12.75 -8.85 -9.96
C PHE A 88 -11.91 -8.00 -10.91
N GLY A 89 -10.63 -7.81 -10.59
CA GLY A 89 -9.77 -6.89 -11.33
C GLY A 89 -10.37 -5.48 -11.32
N ASP A 90 -10.77 -5.00 -12.50
CA ASP A 90 -11.36 -3.66 -12.69
C ASP A 90 -12.92 -3.68 -12.69
N TYR A 91 -13.54 -4.85 -12.49
CA TYR A 91 -15.00 -5.02 -12.52
C TYR A 91 -15.61 -5.13 -11.12
N VAL A 92 -16.80 -4.54 -10.95
CA VAL A 92 -17.65 -4.68 -9.76
C VAL A 92 -18.89 -5.49 -10.13
N ILE A 93 -19.13 -6.58 -9.44
CA ILE A 93 -20.29 -7.46 -9.60
C ILE A 93 -21.18 -7.25 -8.38
N GLU A 94 -22.42 -6.81 -8.61
CA GLU A 94 -23.41 -6.66 -7.56
C GLU A 94 -23.79 -8.05 -7.03
N GLY A 95 -23.57 -8.27 -5.73
CA GLY A 95 -23.98 -9.49 -5.07
C GLY A 95 -25.45 -9.38 -4.74
N ASP A 96 -26.31 -9.77 -5.68
CA ASP A 96 -27.71 -10.00 -5.37
C ASP A 96 -27.76 -11.00 -4.20
N SER A 97 -28.54 -10.67 -3.18
CA SER A 97 -28.70 -11.56 -2.03
C SER A 97 -29.37 -12.81 -2.58
N ILE A 98 -28.63 -13.91 -2.71
CA ILE A 98 -29.21 -15.22 -3.04
C ILE A 98 -30.04 -15.67 -1.83
N GLU A 99 -31.18 -15.02 -1.64
CA GLU A 99 -32.31 -15.60 -0.96
C GLU A 99 -32.85 -16.65 -1.91
N ASN A 100 -32.71 -17.91 -1.51
CA ASN A 100 -33.20 -19.06 -2.25
C ASN A 100 -34.69 -18.90 -2.56
N GLU A 101 -35.04 -18.62 -3.81
CA GLU A 101 -36.15 -19.25 -4.53
C GLU A 101 -35.77 -19.34 -6.01
N ASP A 102 -36.19 -20.43 -6.65
CA ASP A 102 -35.81 -20.87 -7.98
C ASP A 102 -35.99 -19.80 -9.06
N ASP A 103 -34.92 -19.10 -9.44
CA ASP A 103 -34.81 -18.47 -10.75
C ASP A 103 -33.42 -18.77 -11.32
N VAL A 104 -33.39 -19.77 -12.20
CA VAL A 104 -32.30 -20.00 -13.14
C VAL A 104 -32.08 -18.69 -13.90
N VAL A 105 -31.02 -17.98 -13.55
CA VAL A 105 -30.47 -16.93 -14.43
C VAL A 105 -29.94 -17.61 -15.68
N ASP A 106 -30.83 -17.70 -16.66
CA ASP A 106 -30.56 -18.23 -17.99
C ASP A 106 -29.54 -17.28 -18.66
N PHE A 107 -28.26 -17.60 -18.50
CA PHE A 107 -27.16 -16.96 -19.22
C PHE A 107 -27.34 -17.32 -20.70
N PRO A 108 -27.64 -16.37 -21.61
CA PRO A 108 -27.82 -16.70 -23.02
C PRO A 108 -26.43 -16.91 -23.62
N GLY A 109 -25.96 -18.15 -23.59
CA GLY A 109 -24.61 -18.48 -24.04
C GLY A 109 -24.22 -19.94 -23.80
N GLU A 110 -25.14 -20.87 -24.01
CA GLU A 110 -24.83 -22.30 -24.18
C GLU A 110 -24.09 -22.51 -25.51
N GLU A 111 -22.82 -22.14 -25.55
CA GLU A 111 -21.82 -22.83 -26.37
C GLU A 111 -20.39 -22.42 -25.94
N ASN A 112 -19.69 -23.38 -25.34
CA ASN A 112 -18.24 -23.44 -25.08
C ASN A 112 -17.75 -22.99 -23.69
N ASN A 113 -18.06 -23.81 -22.69
CA ASN A 113 -17.51 -23.86 -21.33
C ASN A 113 -15.97 -24.12 -21.24
N TRP A 114 -15.21 -23.80 -22.28
CA TRP A 114 -13.74 -23.87 -22.26
C TRP A 114 -13.11 -22.53 -21.94
N LEU A 115 -13.77 -21.42 -22.27
CA LEU A 115 -13.27 -20.07 -21.95
C LEU A 115 -13.33 -19.79 -20.44
N THR A 116 -14.37 -20.27 -19.76
CA THR A 116 -14.52 -20.17 -18.29
C THR A 116 -13.41 -20.93 -17.56
N VAL A 117 -13.05 -22.11 -18.06
CA VAL A 117 -11.91 -22.91 -17.57
C VAL A 117 -10.58 -22.23 -17.92
N PHE A 118 -10.46 -21.67 -19.12
CA PHE A 118 -9.25 -20.95 -19.55
C PHE A 118 -8.97 -19.72 -18.67
N LEU A 119 -10.01 -18.97 -18.30
CA LEU A 119 -9.91 -17.84 -17.36
C LEU A 119 -9.52 -18.31 -15.94
N LEU A 120 -10.00 -19.48 -15.50
CA LEU A 120 -9.58 -20.07 -14.21
C LEU A 120 -8.10 -20.52 -14.21
N PHE A 121 -7.57 -21.00 -15.34
CA PHE A 121 -6.18 -21.47 -15.45
C PHE A 121 -5.16 -20.35 -15.70
N GLN A 122 -5.55 -19.21 -16.28
CA GLN A 122 -4.63 -18.08 -16.51
C GLN A 122 -4.37 -17.21 -15.27
N VAL A 123 -5.24 -17.28 -14.26
CA VAL A 123 -5.15 -16.45 -13.04
C VAL A 123 -4.41 -17.17 -11.89
N PHE A 124 -4.31 -18.50 -11.93
CA PHE A 124 -3.44 -19.29 -11.05
C PHE A 124 -2.24 -19.81 -11.83
N GLU A 125 -1.19 -19.00 -12.02
CA GLU A 125 0.13 -19.59 -12.27
C GLU A 125 0.51 -20.44 -11.04
N PRO A 126 0.72 -21.76 -11.17
CA PRO A 126 1.31 -22.55 -10.11
C PRO A 126 2.78 -22.12 -10.01
N THR A 127 3.12 -21.44 -8.93
CA THR A 127 4.52 -21.32 -8.51
C THR A 127 5.02 -22.71 -8.11
N ALA A 128 5.62 -23.44 -9.06
CA ALA A 128 6.42 -24.61 -8.78
C ALA A 128 7.68 -24.60 -9.65
N ALA A 129 8.79 -24.37 -8.97
CA ALA A 129 10.14 -24.42 -9.50
C ALA A 129 10.44 -25.74 -10.23
N LEU A 130 11.05 -25.65 -11.41
CA LEU A 130 12.08 -26.59 -11.83
C LEU A 130 13.25 -25.82 -12.45
N ARG A 131 14.25 -25.56 -11.61
CA ARG A 131 15.65 -25.60 -12.03
C ARG A 131 15.91 -26.99 -12.63
N ALA A 132 16.21 -27.04 -13.93
CA ALA A 132 16.98 -28.14 -14.50
C ALA A 132 17.73 -27.60 -15.72
N GLY A 133 19.02 -27.33 -15.54
CA GLY A 133 19.91 -27.03 -16.64
C GLY A 133 20.01 -28.25 -17.57
N ARG A 134 20.20 -27.98 -18.87
CA ARG A 134 20.73 -28.95 -19.82
C ARG A 134 21.74 -28.26 -20.72
N ASN A 135 23.00 -28.53 -20.41
CA ASN A 135 24.09 -28.48 -21.36
C ASN A 135 23.85 -29.57 -22.42
N THR A 136 23.98 -29.26 -23.71
CA THR A 136 24.44 -30.22 -24.72
C THR A 136 25.18 -29.47 -25.83
N ALA A 137 26.44 -29.86 -26.00
CA ALA A 137 27.34 -29.47 -27.08
C ALA A 137 27.07 -30.27 -28.37
N SER A 138 27.91 -29.99 -29.39
CA SER A 138 28.10 -30.71 -30.67
C SER A 138 27.11 -30.34 -31.78
N ARG A 139 27.50 -30.08 -33.02
CA ARG A 139 28.78 -30.12 -33.74
C ARG A 139 28.61 -29.34 -35.03
#